data_AF-A0A952K8G7-F1
#
_entry.id   AF-A0A952K8G7-F1
#
_cell.length_a   1.000
_cell.length_b   1.000
_cell.length_c   1.000
_cell.angle_alpha   90.00
_cell.angle_beta   90.00
_cell.angle_gamma   90.00
#
_symmetry.space_group_name_H-M   'P 1'
#
loop_
_entity.id
_entity.type
_entity.pdbx_description
1 polymer ?
#
loop_
_entity_poly.entity_id
_entity_poly.type
_entity_poly.pdbx_seq_one_letter_code
_entity_poly.pdbx_strand_id
1 'polypeptide(L)' 'MTESICAVVVTHRRPDELAKSLDAVSAQTRAPDHLVVVDNDFSDGQDAR' A
#
# COMPACT_ATOMS: atom_id res chain seq x y z
N MET A 1 -6.13 13.81 -22.96
CA MET A 1 -6.59 13.12 -21.73
C MET A 1 -5.42 13.12 -20.77
N THR A 2 -5.61 13.55 -19.53
CA THR A 2 -4.60 13.37 -18.47
C THR A 2 -4.63 11.90 -18.05
N GLU A 3 -3.50 11.21 -18.14
CA GLU A 3 -3.36 9.84 -17.65
C GLU A 3 -3.43 9.84 -16.12
N SER A 4 -4.40 9.15 -15.52
CA SER A 4 -4.50 9.02 -14.06
C SER A 4 -3.50 7.97 -13.56
N ILE A 5 -2.76 8.31 -12.50
CA ILE A 5 -1.79 7.42 -11.86
C ILE A 5 -2.40 6.90 -10.55
N CYS A 6 -2.52 5.57 -10.42
CA CYS A 6 -2.87 4.92 -9.17
C CYS A 6 -1.64 4.23 -8.57
N ALA A 7 -1.30 4.57 -7.33
CA ALA A 7 -0.30 3.86 -6.54
C ALA A 7 -0.99 2.83 -5.63
N VAL A 8 -0.52 1.58 -5.66
CA VAL A 8 -1.02 0.50 -4.81
C VAL A 8 0.12 -0.01 -3.93
N VAL A 9 -0.04 0.09 -2.61
CA VAL A 9 0.95 -0.31 -1.62
C VAL A 9 0.40 -1.49 -0.84
N VAL A 10 1.01 -2.66 -0.97
CA VAL A 10 0.63 -3.85 -0.21
C VAL A 10 1.50 -3.93 1.04
N THR A 11 0.89 -4.18 2.20
CA THR A 11 1.57 -4.33 3.49
C THR A 11 1.08 -5.58 4.22
N HIS A 12 1.86 -6.11 5.16
CA HIS A 12 1.48 -7.26 5.98
C HIS A 12 2.11 -7.15 7.38
N ARG A 13 1.37 -6.63 8.36
CA ARG A 13 1.83 -6.44 9.75
C ARG A 13 3.13 -5.63 9.90
N ARG A 14 3.42 -4.70 8.98
CA ARG A 14 4.62 -3.84 9.04
C ARG A 14 4.27 -2.36 8.93
N PRO A 15 3.73 -1.74 10.00
CA PRO A 15 3.30 -0.34 9.97
C PRO A 15 4.47 0.63 9.72
N ASP A 16 5.66 0.37 10.26
CA ASP A 16 6.84 1.23 10.05
C ASP A 16 7.34 1.21 8.61
N GLU A 17 7.31 0.04 7.95
CA GLU A 17 7.70 -0.08 6.54
C GLU A 17 6.64 0.55 5.63
N LEU A 18 5.34 0.38 5.95
CA LEU A 18 4.26 1.06 5.26
C LEU A 18 4.43 2.59 5.33
N ALA A 19 4.74 3.15 6.50
CA ALA A 19 4.94 4.59 6.65
C ALA A 19 6.06 5.12 5.74
N LYS A 20 7.19 4.40 5.65
CA LYS A 20 8.30 4.74 4.75
C LYS A 20 7.90 4.66 3.28
N SER A 21 7.13 3.64 2.90
CA SER A 21 6.63 3.49 1.53
C SER A 21 5.66 4.61 1.14
N LEU A 22 4.75 4.98 2.04
CA LEU A 22 3.79 6.07 1.81
C LEU A 22 4.49 7.43 1.69
N ASP A 23 5.49 7.68 2.54
CA ASP A 23 6.32 8.89 2.47
C ASP A 23 7.05 9.01 1.13
N ALA A 24 7.72 7.94 0.71
CA ALA A 24 8.44 7.90 -0.57
C ALA A 24 7.52 8.09 -1.78
N VAL A 25 6.31 7.52 -1.75
CA VAL A 25 5.32 7.66 -2.83
C VAL A 25 4.73 9.07 -2.86
N SER A 26 4.46 9.67 -1.69
CA SER A 26 3.92 11.02 -1.60
C SER A 26 4.94 12.11 -1.91
N ALA A 27 6.24 11.83 -1.76
CA ALA A 27 7.33 12.75 -2.04
C ALA A 27 7.74 12.81 -3.53
N GLN A 28 7.10 12.03 -4.40
CA GLN A 28 7.38 12.05 -5.84
C GLN A 28 7.02 13.40 -6.46
N THR A 29 7.77 13.79 -7.50
CA THR A 29 7.55 15.05 -8.23
C THR A 29 6.14 15.18 -8.82
N ARG A 30 5.50 14.03 -9.11
CA ARG A 30 4.08 13.91 -9.42
C ARG A 30 3.45 12.94 -8.43
N ALA A 31 2.62 13.46 -7.52
CA ALA A 31 1.82 12.61 -6.64
C ALA A 31 0.83 11.77 -7.46
N PRO A 32 0.57 10.51 -7.07
CA PRO A 32 -0.48 9.71 -7.69
C PRO A 32 -1.85 10.33 -7.45
N ASP A 33 -2.74 10.21 -8.44
CA ASP A 33 -4.12 10.67 -8.36
C ASP A 33 -4.94 9.84 -7.35
N HIS A 34 -4.58 8.57 -7.19
CA HIS A 34 -5.17 7.68 -6.19
C HIS A 34 -4.10 6.83 -5.50
N LEU A 35 -4.28 6.61 -4.19
CA LEU A 35 -3.41 5.78 -3.38
C LEU A 35 -4.26 4.72 -2.67
N VAL A 36 -3.94 3.45 -2.89
CA VAL A 36 -4.62 2.31 -2.29
C VAL A 36 -3.64 1.53 -1.43
N VAL A 37 -3.98 1.32 -0.16
CA VAL A 37 -3.22 0.44 0.73
C VAL A 37 -3.96 -0.88 0.85
N VAL A 38 -3.28 -1.97 0.52
CA VAL A 38 -3.79 -3.34 0.68
C VAL A 38 -3.10 -3.96 1.87
N ASP A 39 -3.80 -4.06 2.99
CA ASP A 39 -3.33 -4.87 4.11
C ASP A 39 -3.60 -6.34 3.81
N ASN A 40 -2.54 -7.07 3.48
CA ASN A 40 -2.57 -8.48 3.13
C ASN A 40 -2.48 -9.35 4.41
N ASP A 41 -3.12 -8.98 5.51
CA ASP A 41 -3.24 -9.82 6.72
C ASP A 41 -4.17 -11.01 6.51
N PHE A 42 -3.92 -11.81 5.48
CA PHE A 42 -4.67 -13.02 5.26
C PHE A 42 -4.24 -14.07 6.29
N SER A 43 -4.96 -14.10 7.41
CA SER A 43 -4.92 -15.23 8.32
C SER A 43 -5.74 -16.35 7.69
N ASP A 44 -5.06 -17.33 7.08
CA ASP A 44 -5.74 -18.56 6.70
C ASP A 44 -6.19 -19.24 8.00
N GLY A 45 -7.49 -19.42 8.18
CA GLY A 45 -8.06 -20.03 9.38
C GLY A 45 -7.81 -21.53 9.48
N GLN A 46 -6.61 -22.03 9.16
CA GLN A 46 -6.21 -23.42 9.38
C GLN A 46 -5.17 -23.58 10.49
N ASP A 47 -5.42 -22.97 11.65
CA ASP A 47 -4.97 -23.52 12.94
C ASP A 47 -6.21 -24.00 13.70
N ALA A 48 -6.92 -24.95 13.10
CA ALA A 48 -8.06 -25.64 13.69
C ALA A 48 -8.27 -27.02 13.04
N ARG A 49 -7.21 -27.84 12.93
CA ARG A 49 -7.38 -29.29 12.86
C ARG A 49 -6.14 -30.07 13.25
#